data_AF-A0A7C1YNL5-F1
#
_entry.id   AF-A0A7C1YNL5-F1
#
_cell.length_a   1.000
_cell.length_b   1.000
_cell.length_c   1.000
_cell.angle_alpha   90.00
_cell.angle_beta   90.00
_cell.angle_gamma   90.00
#
_symmetry.space_group_name_H-M   'P 1'
#
loop_
_entity.id
_entity.type
_entity.pdbx_description
1 polymer ?
#
loop_
_entity_poly.entity_id
_entity_poly.type
_entity_poly.pdbx_seq_one_letter_code
_entity_poly.pdbx_strand_id
1 'polypeptide(L)' 'MPASKKVTKKKAGKIARPKKHARTGKAKSRAVSAQERQRMISEAAYFIAEQRHFRPGSELDDWLLAEAQIDNDSGR' A
#
# COMPACT_ATOMS: atom_id res chain seq x y z
N MET A 1 26.69 -34.86 28.48
CA MET A 1 25.31 -34.51 28.90
C MET A 1 24.38 -34.59 27.67
N PRO A 2 23.19 -35.20 27.78
CA PRO A 2 22.45 -35.84 26.67
C PRO A 2 21.46 -34.97 25.85
N ALA A 3 21.39 -35.31 24.54
CA ALA A 3 20.24 -35.47 23.63
C ALA A 3 19.17 -34.37 23.37
N SER A 4 19.16 -33.92 22.09
CA SER A 4 18.04 -33.79 21.13
C SER A 4 16.58 -33.78 21.59
N LYS A 5 15.83 -32.78 21.11
CA LYS A 5 14.42 -32.94 20.68
C LYS A 5 14.18 -32.25 19.32
N LYS A 6 13.99 -33.07 18.29
CA LYS A 6 13.23 -32.71 17.07
C LYS A 6 11.74 -32.76 17.40
N VAL A 7 10.96 -31.79 16.92
CA VAL A 7 9.54 -31.99 16.62
C VAL A 7 9.22 -31.34 15.28
N THR A 8 8.86 -32.20 14.34
CA THR A 8 8.33 -31.91 13.00
C THR A 8 6.81 -31.78 13.01
N LYS A 9 6.32 -30.77 12.25
CA LYS A 9 5.15 -30.82 11.34
C LYS A 9 3.73 -30.76 11.94
N LYS A 10 3.03 -29.64 11.66
CA LYS A 10 1.63 -29.65 11.20
C LYS A 10 1.35 -28.47 10.26
N LYS A 11 0.98 -28.80 9.03
CA LYS A 11 0.45 -27.91 7.99
C LYS A 11 -0.97 -27.48 8.38
N ALA A 12 -1.22 -26.18 8.47
CA ALA A 12 -2.55 -25.59 8.28
C ALA A 12 -2.33 -24.10 7.95
N GLY A 13 -2.97 -23.64 6.89
CA GLY A 13 -2.73 -22.34 6.30
C GLY A 13 -2.04 -22.49 4.96
N LYS A 14 -2.81 -22.84 3.93
CA LYS A 14 -2.46 -22.47 2.57
C LYS A 14 -2.19 -20.97 2.63
N ILE A 15 -0.93 -20.56 2.58
CA ILE A 15 -0.55 -19.18 2.27
C ILE A 15 -0.95 -19.05 0.80
N ALA A 16 -2.25 -18.81 0.59
CA ALA A 16 -2.75 -18.35 -0.67
C ALA A 16 -2.05 -17.01 -0.87
N ARG A 17 -0.95 -17.06 -1.61
CA ARG A 17 -0.40 -15.94 -2.38
C ARG A 17 -1.60 -15.08 -2.75
N PRO A 18 -1.67 -13.79 -2.36
CA PRO A 18 -2.71 -12.93 -2.89
C PRO A 18 -2.47 -12.85 -4.40
N LYS A 19 -3.09 -13.79 -5.12
CA LYS A 19 -3.16 -13.78 -6.56
C LYS A 19 -4.21 -12.73 -6.88
N LYS A 20 -3.78 -11.81 -7.76
CA LYS A 20 -4.60 -10.93 -8.59
C LYS A 20 -4.85 -9.54 -8.00
N HIS A 21 -3.83 -8.69 -8.12
CA HIS A 21 -4.08 -7.38 -8.73
C HIS A 21 -3.89 -7.52 -10.25
N ALA A 22 -4.70 -8.37 -10.86
CA ALA A 22 -5.01 -8.25 -12.27
C ALA A 22 -6.19 -7.27 -12.35
N ARG A 23 -5.88 -5.98 -12.37
CA ARG A 23 -6.74 -4.98 -12.99
C ARG A 23 -5.89 -4.39 -14.11
N THR A 24 -5.83 -5.13 -15.20
CA THR A 24 -6.37 -4.64 -16.48
C THR A 24 -5.87 -3.22 -16.74
N GLY A 25 -4.75 -3.13 -17.45
CA GLY A 25 -4.43 -1.92 -18.19
C GLY A 25 -5.63 -1.60 -19.08
N LYS A 26 -6.41 -0.61 -18.69
CA LYS A 26 -7.40 0.01 -19.55
C LYS A 26 -7.05 1.47 -19.61
N ALA A 27 -6.16 1.77 -20.54
CA ALA A 27 -5.84 3.12 -20.92
C ALA A 27 -7.14 3.87 -21.30
N LYS A 28 -7.17 5.15 -20.90
CA LYS A 28 -7.96 6.25 -21.48
C LYS A 28 -9.44 6.33 -21.08
N SER A 29 -9.67 6.80 -19.86
CA SER A 29 -10.55 7.95 -19.69
C SER A 29 -9.70 9.08 -19.15
N ARG A 30 -9.74 10.26 -19.79
CA ARG A 30 -8.99 11.47 -19.43
C ARG A 30 -9.39 12.07 -18.06
N ALA A 31 -10.15 11.32 -17.28
CA ALA A 31 -10.59 11.59 -15.93
C ALA A 31 -9.96 10.52 -15.04
N VAL A 32 -9.10 10.95 -14.11
CA VAL A 32 -8.53 10.08 -13.09
C VAL A 32 -9.68 9.44 -12.31
N SER A 33 -9.85 8.12 -12.47
CA SER A 33 -10.87 7.37 -11.74
C SER A 33 -10.61 7.45 -10.23
N ALA A 34 -11.65 7.37 -9.40
CA ALA A 34 -11.49 7.43 -7.94
C ALA A 34 -10.48 6.41 -7.41
N GLN A 35 -10.43 5.21 -8.01
CA GLN A 35 -9.48 4.15 -7.66
C GLN A 35 -8.03 4.55 -7.97
N GLU A 36 -7.81 5.25 -9.08
CA GLU A 36 -6.49 5.74 -9.45
C GLU A 36 -6.06 6.91 -8.56
N ARG A 37 -7.00 7.80 -8.18
CA ARG A 37 -6.73 8.85 -7.18
C ARG A 37 -6.28 8.25 -5.85
N GLN A 38 -7.03 7.29 -5.31
CA GLN A 38 -6.68 6.63 -4.05
C GLN A 38 -5.31 5.96 -4.12
N ARG A 39 -4.96 5.35 -5.26
CA ARG A 39 -3.65 4.77 -5.46
C ARG A 39 -2.55 5.84 -5.40
N MET A 40 -2.71 6.93 -6.16
CA MET A 40 -1.74 8.04 -6.15
C MET A 40 -1.60 8.68 -4.76
N ILE A 41 -2.72 8.87 -4.04
CA ILE A 41 -2.73 9.39 -2.66
C ILE A 41 -1.93 8.45 -1.74
N SER A 42 -2.16 7.13 -1.84
CA SER A 42 -1.44 6.17 -1.01
C SER A 42 0.07 6.14 -1.30
N GLU A 43 0.46 6.27 -2.56
CA GLU A 43 1.87 6.32 -2.97
C GLU A 43 2.52 7.63 -2.48
N ALA A 44 1.84 8.78 -2.65
CA ALA A 44 2.32 10.06 -2.15
C ALA A 44 2.46 10.08 -0.62
N ALA A 45 1.46 9.58 0.12
CA ALA A 45 1.51 9.48 1.57
C ALA A 45 2.68 8.60 2.04
N TYR A 46 2.95 7.49 1.33
CA TYR A 46 4.12 6.65 1.60
C TYR A 46 5.43 7.43 1.45
N PHE A 47 5.61 8.21 0.38
CA PHE A 47 6.82 9.01 0.19
C PHE A 47 6.97 10.13 1.23
N ILE A 48 5.88 10.76 1.65
CA ILE A 48 5.90 11.78 2.70
C ILE A 48 6.30 11.13 4.03
N ALA A 49 5.68 10.01 4.38
CA ALA A 49 6.03 9.25 5.57
C ALA A 49 7.50 8.80 5.53
N GLU A 50 8.00 8.32 4.37
CA GLU A 50 9.39 7.91 4.19
C GLU A 50 10.37 9.07 4.40
N GLN A 51 10.08 10.27 3.86
CA GLN A 51 10.88 11.49 4.10
C GLN A 51 10.92 11.87 5.58
N ARG A 52 9.87 11.53 6.34
CA ARG A 52 9.79 11.73 7.78
C ARG A 52 10.28 10.53 8.59
N HIS A 53 10.87 9.53 7.94
CA HIS A 53 11.32 8.28 8.56
C HIS A 53 10.21 7.53 9.31
N PHE A 54 8.99 7.54 8.76
CA PHE A 54 7.80 6.89 9.29
C PHE A 54 7.53 7.27 10.75
N ARG A 55 7.62 8.57 11.05
CA ARG A 55 7.34 9.09 12.39
C ARG A 55 5.91 8.72 12.82
N PRO A 56 5.73 8.04 13.97
CA PRO A 56 4.41 7.67 14.45
C PRO A 56 3.60 8.91 14.85
N GLY A 57 2.30 8.89 14.56
CA GLY A 57 1.36 9.98 14.83
C GLY A 57 1.25 11.03 13.72
N SER A 58 1.96 10.85 12.59
CA SER A 58 1.86 11.73 11.42
C SER A 58 1.13 11.09 10.23
N GLU A 59 0.72 9.83 10.33
CA GLU A 59 0.19 9.05 9.20
C GLU A 59 -1.06 9.71 8.58
N LEU A 60 -1.91 10.29 9.43
CA LEU A 60 -3.12 10.98 9.00
C LEU A 60 -2.79 12.30 8.28
N ASP A 61 -1.79 13.01 8.77
CA ASP A 61 -1.31 14.28 8.20
C ASP A 61 -0.66 14.03 6.83
N ASP A 62 0.15 12.97 6.72
CA ASP A 62 0.77 12.54 5.47
C ASP A 62 -0.28 12.14 4.42
N TRP A 63 -1.37 11.49 4.84
CA TRP A 63 -2.51 11.18 3.97
C TRP A 63 -3.27 12.43 3.53
N LEU A 64 -3.52 13.38 4.43
CA LEU A 64 -4.23 14.63 4.11
C LEU A 64 -3.41 15.48 3.11
N LEU A 65 -2.11 15.58 3.33
CA LEU A 65 -1.17 16.26 2.44
C LEU A 65 -1.16 15.62 1.05
N ALA A 66 -1.08 14.28 0.99
CA ALA A 66 -1.13 13.54 -0.25
C ALA A 66 -2.45 13.75 -1.01
N GLU A 67 -3.59 13.72 -0.31
CA GLU A 67 -4.90 13.97 -0.92
C GLU A 67 -4.98 15.38 -1.52
N ALA A 68 -4.59 16.41 -0.77
CA ALA A 68 -4.57 17.78 -1.26
C ALA A 68 -3.65 17.97 -2.48
N GLN A 69 -2.49 17.30 -2.49
CA GLN A 69 -1.54 17.37 -3.60
C GLN A 69 -2.12 16.77 -4.89
N ILE A 70 -2.77 15.60 -4.79
CA ILE A 70 -3.37 14.91 -5.94
C ILE A 70 -4.65 15.61 -6.42
N ASP A 71 -5.46 16.15 -5.50
CA ASP A 71 -6.67 16.90 -5.86
C ASP A 71 -6.32 18.17 -6.66
N ASN A 72 -5.31 18.92 -6.20
CA ASN A 72 -4.83 20.11 -6.88
C ASN A 72 -4.23 19.81 -8.26
N ASP A 73 -3.54 18.68 -8.43
CA ASP A 73 -2.99 18.26 -9.72
C ASP A 73 -4.08 17.78 -10.70
N SER A 74 -5.11 17.12 -10.19
CA SER A 74 -6.19 16.53 -11.01
C SER A 74 -7.26 17.54 -11.46
N GLY A 75 -7.24 18.77 -10.94
CA GLY A 75 -8.22 19.84 -11.19
C GLY A 75 -7.78 20.91 -12.20
N ARG A 76 -6.59 20.79 -12.81
CA ARG A 76 -6.03 21.74 -13.77
C ARG A 76 -6.27 21.32 -15.23
#